data_AF-A0A0P4VMW9-F1
#
_entry.id   AF-A0A0P4VMW9-F1
#
_cell.length_a   1.000
_cell.length_b   1.000
_cell.length_c   1.000
_cell.angle_alpha   90.00
_cell.angle_beta   90.00
_cell.angle_gamma   90.00
#
_symmetry.space_group_name_H-M   'P 1'
#
loop_
_entity.id
_entity.type
_entity.pdbx_description
1 polymer ?
#
loop_
_entity_poly.entity_id
_entity_poly.type
_entity_poly.pdbx_seq_one_letter_code
_entity_poly.pdbx_strand_id
1 'polypeptide(L)'
;MAGILKTVIETAKPNLATFVKYAKVELIPPTPGEISGISKGIKNVITSAKTGKWKQLTVREAWLNLLVATEVTCWFFIGECIGRRSFIGYKVNV
;
A
#
# COMPACT_ATOMS: atom_id res chain seq x y z
N MET A 1 -31.01 -18.72 9.41
CA MET A 1 -29.54 -18.54 9.37
C MET A 1 -28.92 -18.95 8.03
N ALA A 2 -29.22 -20.14 7.49
CA ALA A 2 -28.60 -20.64 6.24
C ALA A 2 -28.90 -19.81 4.97
N GLY A 3 -30.09 -19.21 4.85
CA GLY A 3 -30.44 -18.36 3.70
C GLY A 3 -29.62 -17.07 3.63
N ILE A 4 -29.46 -16.37 4.76
CA ILE A 4 -28.64 -15.14 4.85
C ILE A 4 -27.18 -15.43 4.51
N LEU A 5 -26.64 -16.55 5.01
CA LEU A 5 -25.26 -16.94 4.72
C LEU A 5 -25.06 -17.21 3.22
N LYS A 6 -26.01 -17.86 2.56
CA LYS A 6 -25.96 -18.07 1.09
C LYS A 6 -25.98 -16.75 0.34
N THR A 7 -26.88 -15.83 0.70
CA THR A 7 -26.96 -14.50 0.08
C THR A 7 -25.67 -13.68 0.27
N VAL A 8 -25.05 -13.75 1.45
CA VAL A 8 -23.76 -13.11 1.73
C VAL A 8 -22.65 -13.72 0.86
N ILE A 9 -22.60 -15.05 0.75
CA ILE A 9 -21.60 -15.73 -0.08
C ILE A 9 -21.78 -15.37 -1.56
N GLU A 10 -23.01 -15.37 -2.07
CA GLU A 10 -23.29 -15.04 -3.47
C GLU A 10 -22.94 -13.58 -3.80
N THR A 11 -23.09 -12.67 -2.84
CA THR A 11 -22.73 -11.25 -3.00
C THR A 11 -21.22 -11.00 -2.83
N ALA A 12 -20.58 -11.69 -1.88
CA ALA A 12 -19.16 -11.50 -1.58
C ALA A 12 -18.25 -12.12 -2.65
N LYS A 13 -18.66 -13.24 -3.26
CA LYS A 13 -17.86 -13.98 -4.24
C LYS A 13 -17.41 -13.15 -5.45
N PRO A 14 -18.27 -12.39 -6.16
CA PRO A 14 -17.82 -11.56 -7.28
C PRO A 14 -16.91 -10.41 -6.84
N ASN A 15 -17.16 -9.80 -5.68
CA ASN A 15 -16.34 -8.71 -5.15
C ASN A 15 -14.94 -9.20 -4.77
N LEU A 16 -14.85 -10.36 -4.12
CA LEU A 16 -13.58 -11.01 -3.81
C LEU A 16 -12.84 -11.45 -5.08
N ALA A 17 -13.55 -11.93 -6.11
CA ALA A 17 -12.92 -12.28 -7.38
C ALA A 17 -12.27 -11.06 -8.05
N THR A 18 -12.96 -9.92 -8.05
CA THR A 18 -12.42 -8.64 -8.55
C THR A 18 -11.23 -8.18 -7.71
N PHE A 19 -11.33 -8.24 -6.38
CA PHE A 19 -10.23 -7.91 -5.48
C PHE A 19 -8.99 -8.78 -5.76
N VAL A 20 -9.16 -10.10 -5.84
CA VAL A 20 -8.06 -11.04 -6.12
C VAL A 20 -7.42 -10.77 -7.48
N LYS A 21 -8.21 -10.38 -8.49
CA LYS A 21 -7.68 -10.02 -9.81
C LYS A 21 -6.71 -8.84 -9.74
N TYR A 22 -7.07 -7.76 -9.06
CA TYR A 22 -6.21 -6.57 -8.94
C TYR A 22 -5.08 -6.75 -7.94
N ALA A 23 -5.34 -7.42 -6.80
CA ALA A 23 -4.32 -7.73 -5.81
C ALA A 23 -3.16 -8.54 -6.41
N LYS A 24 -3.44 -9.43 -7.38
CA LYS A 24 -2.41 -10.20 -8.09
C LYS A 24 -1.51 -9.36 -9.01
N VAL A 25 -1.87 -8.15 -9.37
CA VAL A 25 -1.01 -7.31 -10.23
C VAL A 25 -0.40 -6.15 -9.46
N GLU A 26 -1.08 -5.66 -8.42
CA GLU A 26 -0.64 -4.47 -7.67
C GLU A 26 0.05 -4.80 -6.33
N LEU A 27 -0.30 -5.92 -5.68
CA LEU A 27 0.18 -6.26 -4.32
C LEU A 27 1.19 -7.41 -4.31
N ILE A 28 1.61 -7.90 -5.47
CA ILE A 28 2.64 -8.95 -5.55
C ILE A 28 4.02 -8.32 -5.33
N PRO A 29 4.91 -8.98 -4.56
CA PRO A 29 6.28 -8.49 -4.43
C PRO A 29 6.96 -8.35 -5.80
N PRO A 30 7.69 -7.27 -6.03
CA PRO A 30 8.31 -7.00 -7.33
C PRO A 30 9.32 -8.10 -7.70
N THR A 31 9.47 -8.32 -9.00
CA THR A 31 10.45 -9.26 -9.54
C THR A 31 11.86 -8.70 -9.35
N PRO A 32 12.91 -9.53 -9.12
CA PRO A 32 14.27 -9.04 -8.93
C PRO A 32 14.80 -8.10 -10.02
N GLY A 33 14.36 -8.25 -11.27
CA GLY A 33 14.72 -7.34 -12.37
C GLY A 33 14.22 -5.90 -12.18
N GLU A 34 13.06 -5.72 -11.55
CA GLU A 34 12.42 -4.42 -11.33
C GLU A 34 13.11 -3.60 -10.23
N ILE A 35 13.85 -4.26 -9.33
CA ILE A 35 14.60 -3.64 -8.23
C ILE A 35 15.62 -2.62 -8.75
N SER A 36 16.25 -2.92 -9.89
CA SER A 36 17.19 -2.00 -10.55
C SER A 36 16.51 -0.70 -11.01
N GLY A 37 15.27 -0.79 -11.51
CA GLY A 37 14.44 0.34 -11.89
C GLY A 37 14.03 1.20 -10.70
N ILE A 38 13.63 0.56 -9.59
CA ILE A 38 13.28 1.24 -8.33
C ILE A 38 14.47 2.05 -7.80
N SER A 39 15.66 1.46 -7.81
CA SER A 39 16.90 2.13 -7.37
C SER A 39 17.20 3.39 -8.18
N LYS A 40 16.94 3.36 -9.49
CA LYS A 40 17.07 4.54 -10.36
C LYS A 40 16.01 5.60 -10.05
N GLY A 41 14.76 5.19 -9.78
CA GLY A 41 13.68 6.07 -9.36
C GLY A 41 14.02 6.85 -8.10
N ILE A 42 14.54 6.19 -7.07
CA ILE A 42 14.96 6.82 -5.80
C ILE A 42 16.06 7.87 -6.06
N LYS A 43 17.07 7.55 -6.88
CA LYS A 43 18.14 8.50 -7.24
C LYS A 43 17.59 9.75 -7.93
N ASN A 44 16.58 9.60 -8.78
CA ASN A 44 15.93 10.73 -9.46
C ASN A 44 15.15 11.62 -8.47
N VAL A 45 14.46 11.03 -7.50
CA VAL A 45 13.76 11.78 -6.43
C VAL A 45 14.77 12.58 -5.60
N ILE A 46 15.87 11.96 -5.18
CA ILE A 46 16.94 12.65 -4.43
C ILE A 46 17.53 13.80 -5.26
N THR A 47 17.79 13.57 -6.53
CA THR A 47 18.32 14.61 -7.43
C THR A 47 17.32 15.75 -7.62
N SER A 48 16.02 15.45 -7.75
CA SER A 48 14.95 16.44 -7.88
C SER A 48 14.78 17.29 -6.61
N ALA A 49 14.97 16.68 -5.43
CA ALA A 49 15.00 17.38 -4.15
C ALA A 49 16.20 18.34 -4.07
N LYS A 50 17.41 17.86 -4.41
CA LYS A 50 18.65 18.66 -4.40
C LYS A 50 18.62 19.83 -5.38
N THR A 51 18.05 19.62 -6.56
CA THR A 51 17.99 20.64 -7.62
C THR A 51 16.85 21.65 -7.45
N GLY A 52 16.00 21.49 -6.43
CA GLY A 52 14.90 22.42 -6.15
C GLY A 52 13.68 22.27 -7.07
N LYS A 53 13.63 21.23 -7.91
CA LYS A 53 12.51 20.96 -8.85
C LYS A 53 11.17 20.77 -8.15
N TRP A 54 11.17 20.38 -6.88
CA TRP A 54 9.95 20.26 -6.07
C TRP A 54 9.18 21.57 -5.94
N LYS A 55 9.83 22.72 -6.09
CA LYS A 55 9.19 24.05 -6.06
C LYS A 55 8.34 24.36 -7.29
N GLN A 56 8.51 23.59 -8.37
CA GLN A 56 7.78 23.76 -9.64
C GLN A 56 6.55 22.85 -9.71
N LEU A 57 6.30 22.01 -8.69
CA LEU A 57 5.16 21.12 -8.66
C LEU A 57 3.86 21.90 -8.43
N THR A 58 2.83 21.51 -9.17
CA THR A 58 1.48 22.04 -8.92
C THR A 58 0.92 21.48 -7.62
N VAL A 59 -0.02 22.20 -6.99
CA VAL A 59 -0.66 21.76 -5.73
C VAL A 59 -1.32 20.38 -5.89
N ARG A 60 -1.93 20.11 -7.05
CA ARG A 60 -2.55 18.82 -7.35
C ARG A 60 -1.54 17.68 -7.36
N GLU A 61 -0.38 17.88 -7.99
CA GLU A 61 0.69 16.86 -8.03
C GLU A 61 1.30 16.63 -6.64
N ALA A 62 1.55 17.72 -5.90
CA ALA A 62 2.05 17.63 -4.53
C ALA A 62 1.07 16.86 -3.63
N TRP A 63 -0.23 17.09 -3.79
CA TRP A 63 -1.27 16.39 -3.03
C TRP A 63 -1.34 14.89 -3.36
N LEU A 64 -1.27 14.52 -4.65
CA LEU A 64 -1.23 13.12 -5.06
C LEU A 64 0.00 12.40 -4.49
N ASN A 65 1.17 13.02 -4.56
CA ASN A 65 2.40 12.45 -4.01
C ASN A 65 2.31 12.28 -2.48
N LEU A 66 1.66 13.22 -1.78
CA LEU A 66 1.43 13.12 -0.35
C LEU A 66 0.50 11.96 0.01
N LEU A 67 -0.58 11.74 -0.76
CA LEU A 67 -1.50 10.62 -0.53
C LEU A 67 -0.77 9.28 -0.70
N VAL A 68 0.03 9.13 -1.75
CA VAL A 68 0.84 7.92 -1.97
C VAL A 68 1.86 7.72 -0.84
N ALA A 69 2.55 8.78 -0.41
CA ALA A 69 3.49 8.71 0.72
C ALA A 69 2.80 8.28 2.03
N THR A 70 1.58 8.77 2.26
CA THR A 70 0.75 8.39 3.41
C THR A 70 0.36 6.92 3.33
N GLU A 71 -0.06 6.43 2.16
CA GLU A 71 -0.40 5.02 1.94
C GLU A 71 0.77 4.09 2.25
N VAL A 72 1.97 4.40 1.73
CA VAL A 72 3.19 3.62 2.02
C VAL A 72 3.52 3.61 3.51
N THR A 73 3.29 4.71 4.22
CA THR A 73 3.48 4.79 5.66
C THR A 73 2.45 3.94 6.42
N CYS A 74 1.20 3.89 5.96
CA CYS A 74 0.19 2.98 6.51
C CYS A 74 0.59 1.51 6.35
N TRP A 75 1.20 1.12 5.23
CA TRP A 75 1.72 -0.24 5.04
C TRP A 75 2.80 -0.63 6.07
N PHE A 76 3.65 0.33 6.47
CA PHE A 76 4.61 0.11 7.56
C PHE A 76 3.88 -0.21 8.89
N PHE A 77 2.83 0.54 9.24
CA PHE A 77 2.06 0.27 10.46
C PHE A 77 1.28 -1.05 10.42
N ILE A 78 0.81 -1.48 9.25
CA ILE A 78 0.22 -2.81 9.08
C ILE A 78 1.27 -3.89 9.39
N GLY A 79 2.51 -3.72 8.89
CA GLY A 79 3.63 -4.60 9.21
C GLY A 79 3.95 -4.65 10.71
N GLU A 80 3.96 -3.49 11.39
CA GLU A 80 4.07 -3.40 12.84
C GLU A 80 2.96 -4.19 13.56
N CYS A 81 1.68 -4.03 13.17
CA CYS A 81 0.58 -4.78 13.75
C CYS A 81 0.73 -6.31 13.59
N ILE A 82 1.22 -6.76 12.43
CA ILE A 82 1.55 -8.18 12.18
C ILE A 82 2.71 -8.62 13.09
N GLY A 83 3.78 -7.82 13.18
CA GLY A 83 4.95 -8.10 14.02
C GLY A 83 4.62 -8.19 15.51
N ARG A 84 3.74 -7.31 16.00
CA ARG A 84 3.22 -7.31 17.38
C ARG A 84 2.22 -8.41 17.67
N ARG A 85 1.61 -9.00 16.63
CA ARG A 85 0.50 -9.96 16.72
C ARG A 85 -0.69 -9.44 17.53
N SER A 86 -0.91 -8.12 17.49
CA SER A 86 -2.01 -7.45 18.18
C SER A 86 -2.46 -6.24 17.37
N PHE A 87 -3.77 -6.08 17.22
CA PHE A 87 -4.36 -4.90 16.60
C PHE A 87 -4.29 -3.66 17.49
N ILE A 88 -4.25 -3.84 18.81
CA ILE A 88 -4.27 -2.76 19.80
C ILE A 88 -3.11 -2.98 20.77
N GLY A 89 -2.13 -2.08 20.72
CA GLY A 89 -0.99 -2.05 21.63
C GLY A 89 -0.13 -3.33 21.64
N TYR A 90 0.90 -3.33 22.48
CA TYR A 90 1.63 -4.56 22.80
C TYR A 90 0.90 -5.32 23.91
N LYS A 91 0.80 -6.64 23.77
CA LYS A 91 0.37 -7.50 24.87
C LYS A 91 1.51 -7.63 25.87
N VAL A 92 1.56 -6.69 26.82
CA VAL A 92 2.49 -6.75 27.94
C VAL A 92 1.78 -7.56 29.03
N ASN A 93 2.18 -8.82 29.20
CA ASN A 93 1.80 -9.56 30.41
C ASN A 93 2.72 -9.07 31.53
N VAL A 94 2.12 -8.43 32.53
CA VAL A 94 2.74 -8.14 33.83
C VAL A 94 2.41 -9.28 34.77
#